data_AF-B3E2B6-F1
#
_entry.id   AF-B3E2B6-F1
#
_cell.length_a   1.000
_cell.length_b   1.000
_cell.length_c   1.000
_cell.angle_alpha   90.00
_cell.angle_beta   90.00
_cell.angle_gamma   90.00
#
_symmetry.space_group_name_H-M   'P 1'
#
loop_
_entity.id
_entity.type
_entity.pdbx_description
1 polymer ?
#
loop_
_entity_poly.entity_id
_entity_poly.type
_entity_poly.pdbx_seq_one_letter_code
_entity_poly.pdbx_strand_id
1 'polypeptide(L)'
;MISSTEHRTMLSPLVLTTFLVVGISGVLLAFHVKTGGVKALHEWIGYAFMAAGMLHLAVNWRTFASYVRQRASLMAITAGLVISLFTLYAGASLSPQKSHPLIQVFDQDRNGELDADEIADATITLQKMDNNRDGSVSPSELMADSTRSKGKQKI
;
A
#
# COMPACT_ATOMS: atom_id res chain seq x y z
N MET A 1 -40.17 -19.36 -38.41
CA MET A 1 -38.94 -20.07 -37.99
C MET A 1 -37.93 -19.00 -37.56
N ILE A 2 -38.01 -18.54 -36.31
CA ILE A 2 -37.23 -17.41 -35.78
C ILE A 2 -35.99 -18.00 -35.09
N SER A 3 -34.81 -17.59 -35.54
CA SER A 3 -33.51 -18.14 -35.13
C SER A 3 -33.25 -17.89 -33.64
N SER A 4 -33.09 -18.96 -32.85
CA SER A 4 -32.98 -18.94 -31.39
C SER A 4 -31.53 -18.84 -30.88
N THR A 5 -30.66 -18.09 -31.55
CA THR A 5 -29.20 -18.04 -31.24
C THR A 5 -28.69 -16.70 -30.69
N GLU A 6 -29.55 -15.73 -30.40
CA GLU A 6 -29.13 -14.37 -29.96
C GLU A 6 -29.05 -14.17 -28.44
N HIS A 7 -29.43 -15.16 -27.61
CA HIS A 7 -29.62 -14.92 -26.15
C HIS A 7 -28.52 -15.50 -25.23
N ARG A 8 -27.42 -16.07 -25.77
CA ARG A 8 -26.34 -16.71 -24.95
C ARG A 8 -25.06 -15.90 -24.82
N THR A 9 -24.99 -14.72 -25.42
CA THR A 9 -23.80 -13.84 -25.44
C THR A 9 -23.90 -12.65 -24.46
N MET A 10 -24.96 -12.54 -23.66
CA MET A 10 -25.25 -11.34 -22.86
C MET A 10 -24.50 -11.20 -21.52
N LEU A 11 -23.89 -12.26 -20.99
CA LEU A 11 -23.22 -12.19 -19.68
C LEU A 11 -21.82 -11.55 -19.75
N SER A 12 -21.08 -11.72 -20.85
CA SER A 12 -19.77 -11.12 -21.07
C SER A 12 -19.78 -9.59 -21.30
N PRO A 13 -20.69 -9.00 -22.10
CA PRO A 13 -20.74 -7.55 -22.29
C PRO A 13 -21.16 -6.79 -21.03
N LEU A 14 -21.97 -7.40 -20.15
CA LEU A 14 -22.35 -6.78 -18.88
C LEU A 14 -21.15 -6.66 -17.91
N VAL A 15 -20.36 -7.73 -17.76
CA VAL A 15 -19.15 -7.70 -16.93
C VAL A 15 -18.10 -6.76 -17.53
N LEU A 16 -17.96 -6.73 -18.86
CA LEU A 16 -17.05 -5.81 -19.54
C LEU A 16 -17.44 -4.34 -19.36
N THR A 17 -18.72 -4.00 -19.54
CA THR A 17 -19.20 -2.63 -19.39
C THR A 17 -19.08 -2.14 -17.95
N THR A 18 -19.43 -2.98 -16.98
CA THR A 18 -19.25 -2.67 -15.55
C THR A 18 -17.77 -2.56 -15.17
N PHE A 19 -16.90 -3.40 -15.73
CA PHE A 19 -15.44 -3.30 -15.55
C PHE A 19 -14.91 -1.96 -16.06
N LEU A 20 -15.34 -1.49 -17.24
CA LEU A 20 -14.92 -0.20 -17.76
C LEU A 20 -15.37 0.97 -16.88
N VAL A 21 -16.61 0.96 -16.40
CA VAL A 21 -17.14 2.02 -15.51
C VAL A 21 -16.37 2.06 -14.18
N VAL A 22 -16.14 0.91 -13.55
CA VAL A 22 -15.37 0.81 -12.30
C VAL A 22 -13.90 1.13 -12.52
N GLY A 23 -13.30 0.67 -13.63
CA GLY A 23 -11.91 0.91 -13.97
C GLY A 23 -11.61 2.39 -14.23
N ILE A 24 -12.43 3.06 -15.04
CA ILE A 24 -12.26 4.49 -15.33
C ILE A 24 -12.43 5.32 -14.05
N SER A 25 -13.43 5.04 -13.22
CA SER A 25 -13.60 5.73 -11.94
C SER A 25 -12.44 5.49 -10.97
N GLY A 26 -11.87 4.27 -10.95
CA GLY A 26 -10.67 3.97 -10.16
C GLY A 26 -9.44 4.75 -10.60
N VAL A 27 -9.21 4.87 -11.93
CA VAL A 27 -8.12 5.69 -12.48
C VAL A 27 -8.29 7.16 -12.08
N LEU A 28 -9.50 7.71 -12.18
CA LEU A 28 -9.78 9.09 -11.76
C LEU A 28 -9.48 9.32 -10.26
N LEU A 29 -9.77 8.34 -9.41
CA LEU A 29 -9.45 8.41 -7.98
C LEU A 29 -7.93 8.33 -7.72
N ALA A 30 -7.18 7.54 -8.50
CA ALA A 30 -5.72 7.47 -8.37
C ALA A 30 -5.06 8.84 -8.62
N PHE A 31 -5.59 9.62 -9.56
CA PHE A 31 -5.15 11.00 -9.82
C PHE A 31 -5.71 12.03 -8.83
N HIS A 32 -6.32 11.60 -7.72
CA HIS A 32 -6.85 12.47 -6.66
C HIS A 32 -7.82 13.55 -7.19
N VAL A 33 -8.63 13.23 -8.20
CA VAL A 33 -9.68 14.13 -8.68
C VAL A 33 -10.71 14.30 -7.55
N LYS A 34 -10.56 15.37 -6.75
CA LYS A 34 -11.27 15.65 -5.48
C LYS A 34 -12.75 15.95 -5.68
N THR A 35 -13.52 14.96 -6.09
CA THR A 35 -14.98 15.00 -6.08
C THR A 35 -15.45 13.92 -5.13
N GLY A 36 -15.91 14.30 -3.93
CA GLY A 36 -16.36 13.34 -2.91
C GLY A 36 -17.42 12.36 -3.45
N GLY A 37 -18.22 12.79 -4.43
CA GLY A 37 -19.21 11.95 -5.10
C GLY A 37 -18.61 10.79 -5.92
N VAL A 38 -17.47 10.98 -6.59
CA VAL A 38 -16.83 9.92 -7.39
C VAL A 38 -16.27 8.82 -6.50
N LYS A 39 -15.72 9.17 -5.33
CA LYS A 39 -15.22 8.20 -4.33
C LYS A 39 -16.35 7.32 -3.83
N ALA A 40 -17.45 7.94 -3.40
CA ALA A 40 -18.62 7.21 -2.92
C ALA A 40 -19.18 6.28 -4.02
N LEU A 41 -19.37 6.80 -5.25
CA LEU A 41 -19.88 5.98 -6.36
C LEU A 41 -18.95 4.79 -6.67
N HIS A 42 -17.63 4.99 -6.69
CA HIS A 42 -16.68 3.92 -6.96
C HIS A 42 -16.72 2.82 -5.89
N GLU A 43 -16.85 3.19 -4.61
CA GLU A 43 -16.96 2.23 -3.50
C GLU A 43 -18.24 1.37 -3.64
N TRP A 44 -19.41 2.01 -3.81
CA TRP A 44 -20.69 1.28 -3.93
C TRP A 44 -20.79 0.43 -5.19
N ILE A 45 -20.40 0.98 -6.35
CA ILE A 45 -20.39 0.24 -7.62
C ILE A 45 -19.34 -0.87 -7.56
N GLY A 46 -18.22 -0.67 -6.85
CA GLY A 46 -17.20 -1.68 -6.61
C GLY A 46 -17.75 -2.92 -5.89
N TYR A 47 -18.57 -2.74 -4.84
CA TYR A 47 -19.22 -3.87 -4.17
C TYR A 47 -20.19 -4.62 -5.08
N ALA A 48 -21.01 -3.91 -5.85
CA ALA A 48 -21.94 -4.52 -6.80
C ALA A 48 -21.18 -5.30 -7.90
N PHE A 49 -20.09 -4.73 -8.42
CA PHE A 49 -19.23 -5.37 -9.41
C PHE A 49 -18.55 -6.62 -8.84
N MET A 50 -18.06 -6.58 -7.59
CA MET A 50 -17.48 -7.75 -6.93
C MET A 50 -18.50 -8.88 -6.82
N ALA A 51 -19.72 -8.60 -6.36
CA ALA A 51 -20.78 -9.60 -6.27
C ALA A 51 -21.14 -10.21 -7.64
N ALA A 52 -21.26 -9.37 -8.68
CA ALA A 52 -21.51 -9.83 -10.04
C ALA A 52 -20.36 -10.69 -10.59
N GLY A 53 -19.11 -10.31 -10.31
CA GLY A 53 -17.92 -11.09 -10.67
C GLY A 53 -17.88 -12.45 -9.97
N MET A 54 -18.22 -12.51 -8.68
CA MET A 54 -18.30 -13.78 -7.94
C MET A 54 -19.41 -14.69 -8.49
N LEU A 55 -20.59 -14.14 -8.78
CA LEU A 55 -21.67 -14.89 -9.40
C LEU A 55 -21.25 -15.42 -10.79
N HIS A 56 -20.62 -14.57 -11.61
CA HIS A 56 -20.11 -14.96 -12.91
C HIS A 56 -19.08 -16.10 -12.80
N LEU A 57 -18.16 -16.02 -11.84
CA LEU A 57 -17.17 -17.04 -11.56
C LEU A 57 -17.80 -18.36 -11.08
N ALA A 58 -18.78 -18.29 -10.17
CA ALA A 58 -19.48 -19.47 -9.65
C ALA A 58 -20.25 -20.19 -10.76
N VAL A 59 -20.98 -19.45 -11.61
CA VAL A 59 -21.73 -20.02 -12.75
C VAL A 59 -20.78 -20.62 -13.79
N ASN A 60 -19.60 -20.02 -14.00
CA ASN A 60 -18.62 -20.45 -15.01
C ASN A 60 -17.44 -21.25 -14.44
N TRP A 61 -17.59 -21.82 -13.24
CA TRP A 61 -16.49 -22.45 -12.49
C TRP A 61 -15.78 -23.56 -13.27
N ARG A 62 -16.50 -24.38 -14.05
CA ARG A 62 -15.89 -25.44 -14.89
C ARG A 62 -14.95 -24.88 -15.95
N THR A 63 -15.36 -23.83 -16.64
CA THR A 63 -14.54 -23.18 -17.69
C THR A 63 -13.33 -22.51 -17.08
N PHE A 64 -13.53 -21.83 -15.94
CA PHE A 64 -12.45 -21.20 -15.18
C PHE A 64 -11.41 -22.24 -14.71
N ALA A 65 -11.85 -23.32 -14.07
CA ALA A 65 -10.95 -24.38 -13.59
C ALA A 65 -10.20 -25.09 -14.72
N SER A 66 -10.78 -25.14 -15.93
CA SER A 66 -10.06 -25.63 -17.12
C SER A 66 -8.97 -24.65 -17.56
N TYR A 67 -9.25 -23.35 -17.55
CA TYR A 67 -8.29 -22.31 -17.91
C TYR A 67 -7.09 -22.28 -16.95
N VAL A 68 -7.35 -22.32 -15.64
CA VAL A 68 -6.31 -22.33 -14.59
C VAL A 68 -5.42 -23.59 -14.66
N ARG A 69 -5.93 -24.70 -15.20
CA ARG A 69 -5.14 -25.94 -15.39
C ARG A 69 -4.20 -25.91 -16.59
N GLN A 70 -4.28 -24.90 -17.46
CA GLN A 70 -3.37 -24.78 -18.59
C GLN A 70 -1.99 -24.28 -18.14
N ARG A 71 -0.91 -24.89 -18.64
CA ARG A 71 0.48 -24.54 -18.27
C ARG A 71 0.78 -23.05 -18.46
N ALA A 72 0.25 -22.44 -19.52
CA ALA A 72 0.40 -21.00 -19.78
C ALA A 72 -0.30 -20.13 -18.71
N SER A 73 -1.49 -20.53 -18.26
CA SER A 73 -2.21 -19.82 -17.19
C SER A 73 -1.49 -19.95 -15.85
N LEU A 74 -0.96 -21.14 -15.53
CA LEU A 74 -0.14 -21.35 -14.34
C LEU A 74 1.11 -20.46 -14.36
N MET A 75 1.82 -20.39 -15.48
CA MET A 75 2.99 -19.51 -15.65
C MET A 75 2.61 -18.04 -15.41
N ALA A 76 1.53 -17.57 -16.04
CA ALA A 76 1.06 -16.19 -15.86
C ALA A 76 0.64 -15.88 -14.41
N ILE A 77 -0.06 -16.80 -13.74
CA ILE A 77 -0.46 -16.65 -12.33
C ILE A 77 0.78 -16.60 -11.44
N THR A 78 1.74 -17.51 -11.63
CA THR A 78 2.98 -17.51 -10.82
C THR A 78 3.79 -16.24 -11.05
N ALA A 79 3.94 -15.78 -12.29
CA ALA A 79 4.63 -14.53 -12.59
C ALA A 79 3.91 -13.33 -11.94
N GLY A 80 2.57 -13.29 -12.04
CA GLY A 80 1.76 -12.26 -11.38
C GLY A 80 1.95 -12.26 -9.86
N LEU A 81 1.89 -13.42 -9.21
CA LEU A 81 2.12 -13.55 -7.77
C LEU A 81 3.53 -13.11 -7.38
N VAL A 82 4.56 -13.46 -8.15
CA VAL A 82 5.94 -13.02 -7.91
C VAL A 82 6.05 -11.50 -8.03
N ILE A 83 5.45 -10.90 -9.06
CA ILE A 83 5.43 -9.44 -9.24
C ILE A 83 4.68 -8.76 -8.09
N SER A 84 3.52 -9.30 -7.68
CA SER A 84 2.75 -8.76 -6.55
C SER A 84 3.53 -8.88 -5.24
N LEU A 85 4.15 -10.03 -4.97
CA LEU A 85 4.94 -10.26 -3.77
C LEU A 85 6.20 -9.38 -3.75
N PHE A 86 6.87 -9.22 -4.90
CA PHE A 86 7.98 -8.28 -5.06
C PHE A 86 7.54 -6.84 -4.82
N THR A 87 6.39 -6.43 -5.37
CA THR A 87 5.85 -5.08 -5.17
C THR A 87 5.53 -4.82 -3.69
N LEU A 88 4.96 -5.81 -2.99
CA LEU A 88 4.68 -5.71 -1.56
C LEU A 88 5.97 -5.67 -0.74
N TYR A 89 6.94 -6.55 -1.04
CA TYR A 89 8.24 -6.57 -0.37
C TYR A 89 9.02 -5.27 -0.58
N ALA A 90 9.07 -4.78 -1.82
CA ALA A 90 9.69 -3.51 -2.16
C ALA A 90 8.96 -2.35 -1.48
N GLY A 91 7.63 -2.33 -1.48
CA GLY A 91 6.85 -1.29 -0.78
C GLY A 91 7.07 -1.29 0.73
N ALA A 92 7.10 -2.45 1.38
CA ALA A 92 7.38 -2.57 2.81
C ALA A 92 8.83 -2.19 3.15
N SER A 93 9.80 -2.56 2.30
CA SER A 93 11.23 -2.33 2.54
C SER A 93 11.68 -0.91 2.16
N LEU A 94 10.99 -0.25 1.23
CA LEU A 94 11.34 1.08 0.72
C LEU A 94 10.52 2.20 1.35
N SER A 95 9.58 1.89 2.25
CA SER A 95 8.84 2.91 2.98
C SER A 95 9.81 3.63 3.92
N PRO A 96 10.27 4.86 3.59
CA PRO A 96 11.05 5.62 4.54
C PRO A 96 10.03 6.07 5.58
N GLN A 97 9.99 5.39 6.73
CA GLN A 97 9.16 5.82 7.84
C GLN A 97 9.60 7.24 8.16
N LYS A 98 8.71 8.19 7.88
CA LYS A 98 8.95 9.60 8.17
C LYS A 98 8.76 9.77 9.67
N SER A 99 9.68 9.22 10.46
CA SER A 99 9.69 9.36 11.90
C SER A 99 9.85 10.83 12.25
N HIS A 100 9.06 11.30 13.20
CA HIS A 100 9.11 12.68 13.65
C HIS A 100 10.52 12.98 14.19
N PRO A 101 11.11 14.16 13.93
CA PRO A 101 12.49 14.46 14.35
C PRO A 101 12.71 14.33 15.86
N LEU A 102 11.65 14.48 16.67
CA LEU A 102 11.71 14.24 18.13
C LEU A 102 11.83 12.75 18.47
N ILE A 103 11.21 11.85 17.68
CA ILE A 103 11.30 10.41 17.89
C ILE A 103 12.68 9.91 17.48
N GLN A 104 13.23 10.39 16.35
CA GLN A 104 14.55 9.98 15.83
C GLN A 104 15.73 10.18 16.79
N VAL A 105 15.57 11.05 17.79
CA VAL A 105 16.59 11.29 18.80
C VAL A 105 16.68 10.13 19.80
N PHE A 106 15.55 9.51 20.11
CA PHE A 106 15.43 8.48 21.15
C PHE A 106 15.22 7.07 20.58
N ASP A 107 14.66 6.97 19.38
CA ASP A 107 14.43 5.76 18.60
C ASP A 107 15.77 5.21 18.07
N GLN A 108 16.38 4.35 18.87
CA GLN A 108 17.72 3.83 18.66
C GLN A 108 17.72 2.76 17.56
N ASP A 109 16.66 1.97 17.46
CA ASP A 109 16.52 0.90 16.47
C ASP A 109 15.89 1.39 15.13
N ARG A 110 15.37 2.62 15.11
CA ARG A 110 14.77 3.31 13.96
C ARG A 110 13.50 2.65 13.46
N ASN A 111 12.73 2.04 14.36
CA ASN A 111 11.44 1.43 14.06
C ASN A 111 10.28 2.45 14.09
N GLY A 112 10.55 3.70 14.49
CA GLY A 112 9.61 4.82 14.54
C GLY A 112 8.61 4.81 15.70
N GLU A 113 8.75 3.88 16.64
CA GLU A 113 8.09 3.85 17.94
C GLU A 113 9.11 4.15 19.05
N LEU A 114 8.63 4.34 20.28
CA LEU A 114 9.51 4.44 21.46
C LEU A 114 9.09 3.36 22.44
N ASP A 115 9.95 2.37 22.63
CA ASP A 115 9.68 1.28 23.57
C ASP A 115 10.06 1.64 25.01
N ALA A 116 9.76 0.73 25.94
CA ALA A 116 9.98 0.98 27.36
C ALA A 116 11.47 1.17 27.72
N ASP A 117 12.37 0.49 27.02
CA ASP A 117 13.81 0.58 27.25
C ASP A 117 14.35 1.90 26.68
N GLU A 118 13.90 2.31 25.48
CA GLU A 118 14.24 3.59 24.86
C GLU A 118 13.73 4.80 25.66
N ILE A 119 12.53 4.68 26.25
CA ILE A 119 11.98 5.70 27.16
C ILE A 119 12.79 5.76 28.45
N ALA A 120 13.20 4.61 29.01
CA ALA A 120 14.02 4.57 30.23
C ALA A 120 15.38 5.24 30.01
N ASP A 121 15.97 5.01 28.84
CA ASP A 121 17.27 5.57 28.44
C ASP A 121 17.18 7.01 27.93
N ALA A 122 15.99 7.59 27.77
CA ALA A 122 15.81 8.97 27.31
C ALA A 122 16.56 9.98 28.17
N THR A 123 16.67 9.72 29.48
CA THR A 123 17.46 10.56 30.41
C THR A 123 18.94 10.55 30.05
N ILE A 124 19.49 9.38 29.72
CA ILE A 124 20.90 9.21 29.33
C ILE A 124 21.16 9.94 28.01
N THR A 125 20.23 9.82 27.06
CA THR A 125 20.30 10.51 25.76
C THR A 125 20.27 12.03 25.92
N LEU A 126 19.38 12.57 26.77
CA LEU A 126 19.32 14.02 27.04
C LEU A 126 20.58 14.53 27.75
N GLN A 127 21.09 13.80 28.74
CA GLN A 127 22.33 14.15 29.43
C GLN A 127 23.54 14.16 28.49
N LYS A 128 23.53 13.29 27.48
CA LYS A 128 24.58 13.25 26.45
C LYS A 128 24.50 14.44 25.49
N MET A 129 23.32 15.04 25.31
CA MET A 129 23.12 16.23 24.48
C MET A 129 23.51 17.53 25.18
N ASP A 130 23.35 17.59 26.50
CA ASP A 130 23.82 18.67 27.37
C ASP A 130 25.37 18.67 27.40
N ASN A 131 25.97 19.33 26.42
CA ASN A 131 27.42 19.32 26.23
C ASN A 131 28.11 20.27 27.22
N ASN A 132 27.46 21.38 27.55
CA ASN A 132 28.00 22.38 28.47
C ASN A 132 27.73 22.03 29.95
N ARG A 133 26.90 20.99 30.21
CA ARG A 133 26.53 20.48 31.53
C ARG A 133 25.85 21.53 32.40
N ASP A 134 25.03 22.38 31.78
CA ASP A 134 24.27 23.41 32.48
C ASP A 134 22.92 22.91 33.01
N GLY A 135 22.56 21.66 32.73
CA GLY A 135 21.32 21.01 33.18
C GLY A 135 20.13 21.28 32.26
N SER A 136 20.33 21.92 31.11
CA SER A 136 19.32 22.18 30.07
C SER A 136 19.85 21.78 28.70
N VAL A 137 18.94 21.37 27.79
CA VAL A 137 19.30 21.11 26.39
C VAL A 137 18.86 22.29 25.54
N SER A 138 19.82 23.09 25.10
CA SER A 138 19.56 24.28 24.27
C SER A 138 19.31 23.92 22.78
N PRO A 139 18.63 24.78 22.00
CA PRO A 139 18.45 24.55 20.56
C PRO A 139 19.77 24.38 19.79
N SER A 140 20.83 25.07 20.22
CA SER A 140 22.19 24.90 19.69
C SER A 140 22.72 23.48 19.89
N GLU A 141 22.43 22.85 21.03
CA GLU A 141 22.89 21.50 21.36
C GLU A 141 22.06 20.43 20.63
N LEU A 142 20.75 20.63 20.47
CA LEU A 142 19.90 19.78 19.62
C LEU A 142 20.38 19.76 18.17
N MET A 143 20.80 20.91 17.61
CA MET A 143 21.28 21.01 16.23
C MET A 143 22.71 20.47 16.05
N ALA A 144 23.56 20.59 17.08
CA ALA A 144 24.91 20.06 17.06
C ALA A 144 24.93 18.52 16.91
N ASP A 145 23.97 17.81 17.51
CA ASP A 145 23.89 16.35 17.37
C ASP A 145 23.34 15.92 16.00
N SER A 146 22.36 16.66 15.44
CA SER A 146 21.84 16.41 14.09
C SER A 146 22.91 16.54 12.99
N THR A 147 23.84 17.50 13.13
CA THR A 147 24.96 17.68 12.20
C THR A 147 26.02 16.60 12.34
N ARG A 148 26.20 16.02 13.54
CA ARG A 148 27.08 14.87 13.79
C ARG A 148 26.60 13.58 13.13
N SER A 149 25.28 13.36 13.07
CA SER A 149 24.67 12.21 12.37
C SER A 149 24.87 12.25 10.85
N LYS A 150 24.77 13.44 10.22
CA LYS A 150 25.03 13.62 8.78
C LYS A 150 26.50 13.45 8.37
N GLY A 151 27.45 13.65 9.28
CA GLY A 151 28.88 13.51 9.00
C GLY A 151 29.39 12.07 8.88
N LYS A 152 28.67 11.08 9.43
CA LYS A 152 29.06 9.65 9.38
C LYS A 152 28.50 8.87 8.19
N GLN A 153 27.64 9.47 7.37
CA GLN A 153 27.03 8.82 6.19
C GLN A 153 27.81 9.04 4.88
N LYS A 154 29.01 9.61 4.96
CA LYS A 154 29.88 9.87 3.80
C LYS A 154 31.27 9.29 4.01
N ILE A 155 31.37 7.96 3.98
CA ILE A 155 32.57 7.19 3.61
C ILE A 155 32.12 5.92 2.90
#